data_AF-A0A355WL64-F1
#
_entry.id   AF-A0A355WL64-F1
#
_cell.length_a   1.000
_cell.length_b   1.000
_cell.length_c   1.000
_cell.angle_alpha   90.00
_cell.angle_beta   90.00
_cell.angle_gamma   90.00
#
_symmetry.space_group_name_H-M   'P 1'
#
loop_
_entity.id
_entity.type
_entity.pdbx_description
1 polymer ?
#
loop_
_entity_poly.entity_id
_entity_poly.type
_entity_poly.pdbx_seq_one_letter_code
_entity_poly.pdbx_strand_id
1 'polypeptide(L)'
;MTEVRTYRMLIDGEWVDASNGGLFDSINPTTGQVWSRVPEATAEDVDRAVRAAHRAGTEGPWARMTPSERGKCLRKLAELLVEKSEELGRTESIDTGKMLKETRWQAAYIAEFFQFYAGCADKISGETLPIDKSDMFVFTKREPLGVVAAVVPWNSQLFLVAVKIGPAL
;
A
#
# COMPACT_ATOMS: atom_id res chain seq x y z
N MET A 1 -7.78 -28.33 15.14
CA MET A 1 -8.09 -27.61 13.88
C MET A 1 -7.75 -26.15 14.14
N THR A 2 -6.92 -25.53 13.32
CA THR A 2 -6.59 -24.11 13.45
C THR A 2 -7.87 -23.29 13.25
N GLU A 3 -8.11 -22.31 14.10
CA GLU A 3 -9.28 -21.44 14.00
C GLU A 3 -9.21 -20.61 12.70
N VAL A 4 -10.26 -20.69 11.88
CA VAL A 4 -10.34 -19.93 10.62
C VAL A 4 -10.56 -18.47 10.94
N ARG A 5 -9.57 -17.63 10.62
CA ARG A 5 -9.64 -16.18 10.88
C ARG A 5 -10.48 -15.48 9.84
N THR A 6 -11.37 -14.59 10.28
CA THR A 6 -12.10 -13.69 9.37
C THR A 6 -11.46 -12.30 9.44
N TYR A 7 -11.00 -11.79 8.29
CA TYR A 7 -10.41 -10.47 8.15
C TYR A 7 -11.44 -9.46 7.67
N ARG A 8 -11.07 -8.17 7.70
CA ARG A 8 -11.88 -7.04 7.23
C ARG A 8 -11.09 -6.24 6.20
N MET A 9 -11.79 -5.48 5.36
CA MET A 9 -11.18 -4.50 4.47
C MET A 9 -10.86 -3.22 5.24
N LEU A 10 -9.83 -2.48 4.81
CA LEU A 10 -9.52 -1.16 5.36
C LEU A 10 -9.98 -0.09 4.37
N ILE A 11 -11.01 0.68 4.74
CA ILE A 11 -11.51 1.80 3.93
C ILE A 11 -11.66 3.02 4.84
N ASP A 12 -11.12 4.17 4.44
CA ASP A 12 -11.22 5.44 5.18
C ASP A 12 -10.70 5.38 6.63
N GLY A 13 -9.67 4.57 6.86
CA GLY A 13 -9.08 4.36 8.19
C GLY A 13 -9.83 3.36 9.07
N GLU A 14 -10.94 2.78 8.58
CA GLU A 14 -11.80 1.87 9.35
C GLU A 14 -11.81 0.44 8.78
N TRP A 15 -11.89 -0.54 9.68
CA TRP A 15 -12.02 -1.96 9.32
C TRP A 15 -13.49 -2.32 9.07
N VAL A 16 -13.83 -2.61 7.82
CA VAL A 16 -15.21 -2.82 7.34
C VAL A 16 -15.39 -4.19 6.67
N ASP A 17 -16.62 -4.71 6.74
CA ASP A 17 -17.06 -5.87 5.96
C ASP A 17 -17.45 -5.44 4.52
N ALA A 18 -17.70 -6.41 3.64
CA ALA A 18 -18.28 -6.12 2.32
C ALA A 18 -19.70 -5.56 2.50
N SER A 19 -20.07 -4.58 1.67
CA SER A 19 -21.39 -3.94 1.69
C SER A 19 -22.57 -4.91 1.58
N ASN A 20 -22.40 -6.04 0.89
CA ASN A 20 -23.39 -7.10 0.77
C ASN A 20 -23.20 -8.26 1.77
N GLY A 21 -22.21 -8.17 2.68
CA GLY A 21 -21.85 -9.22 3.63
C GLY A 21 -21.11 -10.42 3.02
N GLY A 22 -20.71 -10.34 1.75
CA GLY A 22 -19.99 -11.40 1.04
C GLY A 22 -18.61 -11.69 1.62
N LEU A 23 -18.24 -12.97 1.63
CA LEU A 23 -16.94 -13.48 2.06
C LEU A 23 -16.46 -14.53 1.07
N PHE A 24 -15.15 -14.60 0.84
CA PHE A 24 -14.52 -15.73 0.15
C PHE A 24 -13.44 -16.38 1.02
N ASP A 25 -13.27 -17.69 0.83
CA ASP A 25 -12.29 -18.50 1.55
C ASP A 25 -10.91 -18.36 0.89
N SER A 26 -9.86 -18.07 1.68
CA SER A 26 -8.47 -18.26 1.25
C SER A 26 -7.95 -19.63 1.70
N ILE A 27 -7.33 -20.35 0.77
CA ILE A 27 -6.93 -21.74 0.93
C ILE A 27 -5.42 -21.81 1.11
N ASN A 28 -4.98 -22.50 2.16
CA ASN A 28 -3.55 -22.81 2.31
C ASN A 28 -3.17 -23.87 1.26
N PRO A 29 -2.30 -23.55 0.28
CA PRO A 29 -2.00 -24.45 -0.82
C PRO A 29 -1.20 -25.69 -0.40
N THR A 30 -0.58 -25.69 0.78
CA THR A 30 0.15 -26.85 1.32
C THR A 30 -0.79 -27.90 1.93
N THR A 31 -1.95 -27.49 2.44
CA THR A 31 -2.90 -28.40 3.11
C THR A 31 -4.22 -28.57 2.36
N GLY A 32 -4.55 -27.67 1.44
CA GLY A 32 -5.86 -27.60 0.77
C GLY A 32 -7.00 -27.16 1.68
N GLN A 33 -6.70 -26.68 2.89
CA GLN A 33 -7.71 -26.26 3.87
C GLN A 33 -7.86 -24.75 3.88
N VAL A 34 -9.08 -24.28 4.18
CA VAL A 34 -9.35 -22.86 4.44
C VAL A 34 -8.56 -22.42 5.66
N TRP A 35 -7.74 -21.37 5.51
CA TRP A 35 -7.00 -20.79 6.63
C TRP A 35 -7.58 -19.43 7.06
N SER A 36 -8.23 -18.72 6.15
CA SER A 36 -8.90 -17.46 6.43
C SER A 36 -10.10 -17.20 5.53
N ARG A 37 -10.94 -16.25 5.96
CA ARG A 37 -12.02 -15.65 5.18
C ARG A 37 -11.79 -14.16 5.07
N VAL A 38 -12.03 -13.61 3.88
CA VAL A 38 -11.85 -12.19 3.58
C VAL A 38 -13.11 -11.66 2.87
N PRO A 39 -13.45 -10.37 3.03
CA PRO A 39 -14.60 -9.80 2.36
C PRO A 39 -14.50 -9.88 0.84
N GLU A 40 -15.58 -10.29 0.20
CA GLU A 40 -15.73 -10.24 -1.26
C GLU A 40 -16.22 -8.85 -1.65
N ALA A 41 -15.26 -7.93 -1.88
CA ALA A 41 -15.55 -6.53 -2.17
C ALA A 41 -16.49 -6.37 -3.37
N THR A 42 -17.52 -5.54 -3.21
CA THR A 42 -18.42 -5.19 -4.32
C THR A 42 -17.96 -3.92 -5.04
N ALA A 43 -18.63 -3.58 -6.14
CA ALA A 43 -18.45 -2.28 -6.79
C ALA A 43 -18.72 -1.10 -5.85
N GLU A 44 -19.68 -1.22 -4.92
CA GLU A 44 -19.99 -0.16 -3.94
C GLU A 44 -18.83 0.05 -2.96
N ASP A 45 -18.17 -1.03 -2.54
CA ASP A 45 -17.01 -0.95 -1.64
C ASP A 45 -15.82 -0.28 -2.32
N VAL A 46 -15.56 -0.61 -3.59
CA VAL A 46 -14.54 0.06 -4.42
C VAL A 46 -14.86 1.54 -4.56
N ASP A 47 -16.10 1.88 -4.87
CA ASP A 47 -16.59 3.26 -4.97
C ASP A 47 -16.37 4.06 -3.68
N ARG A 48 -16.65 3.46 -2.52
CA ARG A 48 -16.40 4.05 -1.20
C ARG A 48 -14.90 4.29 -0.99
N ALA A 49 -14.05 3.33 -1.35
CA ALA A 49 -12.59 3.48 -1.26
C ALA A 49 -12.07 4.60 -2.17
N VAL A 50 -12.56 4.71 -3.41
CA VAL A 50 -12.18 5.79 -4.34
C VAL A 50 -12.59 7.16 -3.80
N ARG A 51 -13.82 7.30 -3.28
CA ARG A 51 -14.29 8.56 -2.69
C ARG A 51 -13.48 8.95 -1.46
N ALA A 52 -13.14 8.00 -0.59
CA ALA A 52 -12.29 8.24 0.58
C ALA A 52 -10.87 8.67 0.17
N ALA A 53 -10.26 7.97 -0.79
CA ALA A 53 -8.94 8.31 -1.32
C ALA A 53 -8.91 9.70 -1.97
N HIS A 54 -9.95 10.04 -2.75
CA HIS A 54 -10.08 11.38 -3.35
C HIS A 54 -10.13 12.46 -2.28
N ARG A 55 -11.02 12.34 -1.29
CA ARG A 55 -11.15 13.30 -0.19
C ARG A 55 -9.85 13.43 0.62
N ALA A 56 -9.17 12.33 0.90
CA ALA A 56 -7.87 12.36 1.58
C ALA A 56 -6.82 13.15 0.78
N GLY A 57 -6.80 12.97 -0.55
CA GLY A 57 -5.86 13.63 -1.46
C GLY A 57 -6.18 15.09 -1.80
N THR A 58 -7.42 15.55 -1.64
CA THR A 58 -7.82 16.92 -1.99
C THR A 58 -8.10 17.82 -0.79
N GLU A 59 -8.65 17.28 0.30
CA GLU A 59 -9.17 18.08 1.43
C GLU A 59 -8.55 17.68 2.77
N GLY A 60 -8.16 16.42 2.91
CA GLY A 60 -7.69 15.81 4.14
C GLY A 60 -6.27 16.20 4.57
N PRO A 61 -5.78 15.62 5.69
CA PRO A 61 -4.43 15.90 6.20
C PRO A 61 -3.34 15.63 5.15
N TRP A 62 -3.49 14.57 4.35
CA TRP A 62 -2.53 14.19 3.32
C TRP A 62 -2.32 15.28 2.25
N ALA A 63 -3.40 15.94 1.82
CA ALA A 63 -3.36 17.06 0.86
C ALA A 63 -2.52 18.25 1.36
N ARG A 64 -2.40 18.41 2.68
CA ARG A 64 -1.71 19.53 3.34
C ARG A 64 -0.32 19.18 3.85
N MET A 65 0.01 17.89 3.94
CA MET A 65 1.33 17.45 4.38
C MET A 65 2.42 17.98 3.45
N THR A 66 3.50 18.46 4.05
CA THR A 66 4.75 18.72 3.33
C THR A 66 5.32 17.40 2.78
N PRO A 67 6.12 17.47 1.70
CA PRO A 67 6.82 16.28 1.19
C PRO A 67 7.66 15.55 2.25
N SER A 68 8.32 16.28 3.14
CA SER A 68 9.13 15.68 4.22
C SER A 68 8.29 15.01 5.30
N GLU A 69 7.06 15.48 5.59
CA GLU A 69 6.12 14.80 6.49
C GLU A 69 5.63 13.48 5.90
N ARG A 70 5.32 13.43 4.60
CA ARG A 70 5.02 12.17 3.90
C ARG A 70 6.18 11.18 4.02
N GLY A 71 7.41 11.66 3.82
CA GLY A 71 8.62 10.86 4.05
C GLY A 71 8.73 10.32 5.48
N LYS A 72 8.33 11.09 6.51
CA LYS A 72 8.29 10.58 7.91
C LYS A 72 7.28 9.46 8.08
N CYS A 73 6.11 9.54 7.45
CA CYS A 73 5.12 8.46 7.47
C CYS A 73 5.67 7.16 6.85
N LEU A 74 6.35 7.26 5.70
CA LEU A 74 6.97 6.11 5.04
C LEU A 74 8.11 5.50 5.88
N ARG A 75 8.94 6.32 6.55
CA ARG A 75 9.93 5.82 7.51
C ARG A 75 9.27 5.08 8.67
N LYS A 76 8.17 5.62 9.21
CA LYS A 76 7.46 4.95 10.30
C LYS A 76 6.87 3.62 9.85
N LEU A 77 6.33 3.54 8.63
CA LEU A 77 5.87 2.28 8.05
C LEU A 77 7.02 1.27 7.93
N ALA A 78 8.21 1.69 7.49
CA ALA A 78 9.39 0.83 7.41
C ALA A 78 9.79 0.26 8.79
N GLU A 79 9.79 1.08 9.84
CA GLU A 79 10.04 0.61 11.23
C GLU A 79 9.04 -0.47 11.64
N LEU A 80 7.74 -0.22 11.41
CA LEU A 80 6.67 -1.16 11.76
C LEU A 80 6.77 -2.47 10.97
N LEU A 81 7.20 -2.44 9.70
CA LEU A 81 7.42 -3.63 8.89
C LEU A 81 8.53 -4.51 9.44
N VAL A 82 9.62 -3.92 9.94
CA VAL A 82 10.70 -4.66 10.60
C VAL A 82 10.17 -5.32 11.87
N GLU A 83 9.45 -4.57 12.72
CA GLU A 83 8.86 -5.08 13.96
C GLU A 83 7.88 -6.24 13.72
N LYS A 84 7.16 -6.23 12.60
CA LYS A 84 6.15 -7.23 12.23
C LYS A 84 6.62 -8.29 11.26
N SER A 85 7.91 -8.32 10.91
CA SER A 85 8.39 -9.11 9.76
C SER A 85 8.11 -10.60 9.89
N GLU A 86 8.33 -11.19 11.07
CA GLU A 86 8.11 -12.63 11.23
C GLU A 86 6.63 -12.99 11.15
N GLU A 87 5.74 -12.19 11.75
CA GLU A 87 4.29 -12.39 11.71
C GLU A 87 3.75 -12.31 10.27
N LEU A 88 4.19 -11.28 9.54
CA LEU A 88 3.84 -11.08 8.14
C LEU A 88 4.37 -12.22 7.27
N GLY A 89 5.62 -12.65 7.48
CA GLY A 89 6.23 -13.74 6.73
C GLY A 89 5.57 -15.10 6.98
N ARG A 90 5.08 -15.37 8.20
CA ARG A 90 4.26 -16.56 8.49
C ARG A 90 2.93 -16.51 7.75
N THR A 91 2.30 -15.35 7.69
CA THR A 91 1.04 -15.14 6.96
C THR A 91 1.24 -15.39 5.45
N GLU A 92 2.26 -14.77 4.84
CA GLU A 92 2.60 -15.00 3.42
C GLU A 92 2.91 -16.49 3.15
N SER A 93 3.63 -17.17 4.05
CA SER A 93 3.94 -18.61 3.89
C SER A 93 2.67 -19.47 3.90
N ILE A 94 1.70 -19.16 4.77
CA ILE A 94 0.42 -19.87 4.84
C ILE A 94 -0.42 -19.63 3.58
N ASP A 95 -0.49 -18.38 3.10
CA ASP A 95 -1.38 -17.99 2.00
C ASP A 95 -0.81 -18.39 0.63
N THR A 96 0.52 -18.30 0.44
CA THR A 96 1.14 -18.56 -0.87
C THR A 96 1.83 -19.92 -0.97
N GLY A 97 2.05 -20.62 0.15
CA GLY A 97 2.83 -21.86 0.20
C GLY A 97 4.34 -21.68 0.03
N LYS A 98 4.85 -20.44 0.10
CA LYS A 98 6.30 -20.18 0.03
C LYS A 98 7.00 -20.69 1.28
N MET A 99 8.28 -21.03 1.13
CA MET A 99 9.09 -21.48 2.27
C MET A 99 9.22 -20.35 3.30
N LEU A 100 8.88 -20.64 4.56
CA LEU A 100 9.01 -19.68 5.66
C LEU A 100 10.42 -19.11 5.80
N LYS A 101 11.45 -19.90 5.44
CA LYS A 101 12.85 -19.45 5.43
C LYS A 101 13.05 -18.22 4.52
N GLU A 102 12.30 -18.12 3.44
CA GLU A 102 12.32 -16.99 2.49
C GLU A 102 11.42 -15.84 2.95
N THR A 103 10.24 -16.13 3.49
CA THR A 103 9.23 -15.08 3.78
C THR A 103 9.40 -14.41 5.15
N ARG A 104 9.97 -15.09 6.16
CA ARG A 104 10.06 -14.58 7.55
C ARG A 104 10.80 -13.23 7.69
N TRP A 105 11.73 -12.94 6.79
CA TRP A 105 12.52 -11.70 6.79
C TRP A 105 12.19 -10.79 5.60
N GLN A 106 11.17 -11.15 4.81
CA GLN A 106 10.84 -10.43 3.59
C GLN A 106 10.35 -9.01 3.90
N ALA A 107 9.57 -8.82 4.97
CA ALA A 107 9.11 -7.48 5.34
C ALA A 107 10.27 -6.58 5.82
N ALA A 108 11.30 -7.14 6.47
CA ALA A 108 12.51 -6.40 6.82
C ALA A 108 13.26 -5.91 5.58
N TYR A 109 13.38 -6.75 4.53
CA TYR A 109 13.91 -6.32 3.24
C TYR A 109 13.02 -5.26 2.56
N ILE A 110 11.70 -5.45 2.58
CA ILE A 110 10.74 -4.47 2.05
C ILE A 110 10.82 -3.13 2.79
N ALA A 111 11.17 -3.13 4.08
CA ALA A 111 11.35 -1.89 4.84
C ALA A 111 12.44 -1.00 4.22
N GLU A 112 13.51 -1.57 3.66
CA GLU A 112 14.55 -0.80 2.95
C GLU A 112 13.98 -0.09 1.71
N PHE A 113 13.03 -0.74 1.01
CA PHE A 113 12.32 -0.13 -0.11
C PHE A 113 11.51 1.09 0.32
N PHE A 114 10.81 1.01 1.46
CA PHE A 114 10.10 2.15 2.02
C PHE A 114 11.03 3.25 2.52
N GLN A 115 12.19 2.91 3.09
CA GLN A 115 13.22 3.88 3.46
C GLN A 115 13.75 4.65 2.23
N PHE A 116 13.95 3.96 1.11
CA PHE A 116 14.34 4.60 -0.15
C PHE A 116 13.31 5.64 -0.60
N TYR A 117 12.03 5.26 -0.74
CA TYR A 117 10.99 6.20 -1.16
C TYR A 117 10.71 7.31 -0.16
N ALA A 118 10.85 7.01 1.14
CA ALA A 118 10.82 8.05 2.17
C ALA A 118 11.92 9.11 1.98
N GLY A 119 13.09 8.69 1.49
CA GLY A 119 14.18 9.57 1.10
C GLY A 119 13.88 10.36 -0.18
N CYS A 120 13.07 9.83 -1.09
CA CYS A 120 12.67 10.52 -2.33
C CYS A 120 11.57 11.55 -2.14
N ALA A 121 10.74 11.42 -1.09
CA ALA A 121 9.50 12.18 -0.94
C ALA A 121 9.67 13.71 -1.11
N ASP A 122 10.75 14.30 -0.56
CA ASP A 122 11.05 15.74 -0.66
C ASP A 122 12.05 16.13 -1.75
N LYS A 123 12.33 15.21 -2.68
CA LYS A 123 13.28 15.39 -3.78
C LYS A 123 12.60 15.38 -5.15
N ILE A 124 11.27 15.37 -5.18
CA ILE A 124 10.50 15.51 -6.40
C ILE A 124 10.49 17.00 -6.79
N SER A 125 11.32 17.36 -7.76
CA SER A 125 11.41 18.73 -8.28
C SER A 125 10.87 18.85 -9.69
N GLY A 126 10.41 20.06 -10.03
CA GLY A 126 10.25 20.48 -11.41
C GLY A 126 11.55 21.09 -11.96
N GLU A 127 11.43 21.80 -13.06
CA GLU A 127 12.55 22.38 -13.80
C GLU A 127 12.23 23.83 -14.19
N THR A 128 13.25 24.69 -14.27
CA THR A 128 13.17 26.01 -14.89
C THR A 128 13.68 25.90 -16.32
N LEU A 129 12.88 26.35 -17.30
CA LEU A 129 13.15 26.07 -18.71
C LEU A 129 13.68 27.32 -19.44
N PRO A 130 14.83 27.22 -20.14
CA PRO A 130 15.39 28.33 -20.91
C PRO A 130 14.72 28.44 -22.29
N ILE A 131 13.53 29.06 -22.33
CA ILE A 131 12.80 29.25 -23.59
C ILE A 131 13.30 30.47 -24.37
N ASP A 132 13.00 30.52 -25.67
CA ASP A 132 13.42 31.56 -26.61
C ASP A 132 12.58 32.87 -26.52
N LYS A 133 12.05 33.17 -25.32
CA LYS A 133 11.26 34.38 -25.03
C LYS A 133 11.90 35.12 -23.85
N SER A 134 12.55 36.24 -24.13
CA SER A 134 13.33 37.00 -23.16
C SER A 134 12.50 37.65 -22.05
N ASP A 135 11.19 37.75 -22.22
CA ASP A 135 10.23 38.36 -21.30
C ASP A 135 9.37 37.34 -20.55
N MET A 136 9.71 36.05 -20.62
CA MET A 136 8.95 34.97 -19.98
C MET A 136 9.81 34.14 -19.02
N PHE A 137 9.23 33.81 -17.86
CA PHE A 137 9.78 32.83 -16.91
C PHE A 137 8.92 31.57 -16.95
N VAL A 138 9.52 30.44 -17.31
CA VAL A 138 8.81 29.15 -17.44
C VAL A 138 9.40 28.13 -16.49
N PHE A 139 8.51 27.43 -15.80
CA PHE A 139 8.87 26.33 -14.92
C PHE A 139 7.85 25.19 -15.02
N THR A 140 8.27 23.99 -14.65
CA THR A 140 7.38 22.85 -14.47
C THR A 140 7.15 22.60 -12.98
N LYS A 141 5.99 22.04 -12.65
CA LYS A 141 5.68 21.54 -11.31
C LYS A 141 5.27 20.08 -11.43
N ARG A 142 5.84 19.23 -10.59
CA ARG A 142 5.44 17.83 -10.46
C ARG A 142 4.34 17.76 -9.41
N GLU A 143 3.16 17.33 -9.81
CA GLU A 143 2.00 17.17 -8.93
C GLU A 143 1.59 15.69 -8.86
N PRO A 144 1.03 15.22 -7.73
CA PRO A 144 0.47 13.88 -7.65
C PRO A 144 -0.62 13.67 -8.70
N LEU A 145 -0.70 12.46 -9.27
CA LEU A 145 -1.74 12.12 -10.26
C LEU A 145 -3.16 12.10 -9.66
N GLY A 146 -3.28 11.94 -8.34
CA GLY A 146 -4.56 11.81 -7.62
C GLY A 146 -4.78 10.38 -7.13
N VAL A 147 -5.97 9.84 -7.34
CA VAL A 147 -6.32 8.48 -6.90
C VAL A 147 -5.62 7.45 -7.79
N VAL A 148 -4.84 6.56 -7.16
CA VAL A 148 -4.12 5.47 -7.85
C VAL A 148 -4.75 4.13 -7.49
N ALA A 149 -5.21 3.39 -8.49
CA ALA A 149 -5.64 2.00 -8.33
C ALA A 149 -4.44 1.05 -8.52
N ALA A 150 -4.11 0.27 -7.49
CA ALA A 150 -3.02 -0.68 -7.50
C ALA A 150 -3.55 -2.12 -7.44
N VAL A 151 -3.51 -2.83 -8.56
CA VAL A 151 -3.87 -4.26 -8.65
C VAL A 151 -2.60 -5.10 -8.57
N VAL A 152 -2.54 -6.06 -7.63
CA VAL A 152 -1.37 -6.88 -7.34
C VAL A 152 -1.67 -8.37 -7.52
N PRO A 153 -0.75 -9.18 -8.07
CA PRO A 153 -0.92 -10.63 -8.16
C PRO A 153 -0.49 -11.32 -6.86
N TRP A 154 -0.78 -12.62 -6.78
CA TRP A 154 -0.68 -13.45 -5.57
C TRP A 154 0.71 -14.06 -5.31
N ASN A 155 1.65 -13.98 -6.25
CA ASN A 155 2.89 -14.75 -6.17
C ASN A 155 3.95 -14.16 -5.23
N SER A 156 3.82 -12.90 -4.81
CA SER A 156 4.71 -12.18 -3.87
C SER A 156 3.97 -10.98 -3.28
N GLN A 157 2.94 -11.21 -2.48
CA GLN A 157 1.92 -10.20 -2.15
C GLN A 157 2.53 -9.00 -1.43
N LEU A 158 3.26 -9.21 -0.34
CA LEU A 158 3.86 -8.10 0.43
C LEU A 158 4.80 -7.22 -0.42
N PHE A 159 5.67 -7.84 -1.21
CA PHE A 159 6.61 -7.11 -2.06
C PHE A 159 5.89 -6.36 -3.18
N LEU A 160 4.91 -6.99 -3.82
CA LEU A 160 4.18 -6.39 -4.94
C LEU A 160 3.23 -5.29 -4.51
N VAL A 161 2.74 -5.31 -3.26
CA VAL A 161 2.08 -4.16 -2.63
C VAL A 161 3.09 -3.03 -2.45
N ALA A 162 4.26 -3.30 -1.87
CA ALA A 162 5.27 -2.29 -1.59
C ALA A 162 5.74 -1.53 -2.84
N VAL A 163 5.99 -2.23 -3.96
CA VAL A 163 6.41 -1.59 -5.22
C VAL A 163 5.34 -0.67 -5.84
N LYS A 164 4.09 -0.77 -5.40
CA LYS A 164 3.02 0.14 -5.81
C LYS A 164 2.88 1.31 -4.84
N ILE A 165 2.78 1.02 -3.54
CA ILE A 165 2.47 2.05 -2.55
C ILE A 165 3.68 2.92 -2.20
N GLY A 166 4.90 2.38 -2.25
CA GLY A 166 6.14 3.13 -2.00
C GLY A 166 6.30 4.37 -2.89
N PRO A 167 6.26 4.26 -4.23
CA PRO A 167 6.33 5.41 -5.12
C PRO A 167 5.06 6.27 -5.19
N ALA A 168 3.90 5.73 -4.81
CA ALA A 168 2.63 6.44 -4.91
C ALA A 168 2.36 7.39 -3.73
N LEU A 169 2.91 7.05 -2.55
CA LEU A 169 2.82 7.84 -1.32
C LEU A 169 4.04 8.76 -1.15
#